data_AF-A0A920P5H0-F1
#
_entry.id   AF-A0A920P5H0-F1
#
_cell.length_a   1.000
_cell.length_b   1.000
_cell.length_c   1.000
_cell.angle_alpha   90.00
_cell.angle_beta   90.00
_cell.angle_gamma   90.00
#
_symmetry.space_group_name_H-M   'P 1'
#
loop_
_entity.id
_entity.type
_entity.pdbx_description
1 polymer ?
#
loop_
_entity_poly.entity_id
_entity_poly.type
_entity_poly.pdbx_seq_one_letter_code
_entity_poly.pdbx_strand_id
1 'polypeptide(L)'
;MQRSQRVRRGKKKRPQRRQGNSGQGRPRRRRRRRGRRRRKPRGQSQHHYSEEELKAQLPDDPEQLEAESRPLGILEVLGSGSGFVRRRESGYTPGNDDIYVGSRIIQRFGLRTGDELVGIVGRSARPGKSPPLAHLARVNDHPAEEATRRPDFQQLSAVHPDDQLVLECGREFLGQPEYTNRVIDLICPMGKGQRAMIVAPAKAGKKDGTTGSG
;
A
#
# COMPACT_ATOMS: atom_id res chain seq x y z
N MET A 1 13.85 -23.93 79.47
CA MET A 1 12.81 -24.39 78.53
C MET A 1 13.47 -24.88 77.24
N GLN A 2 13.25 -26.17 76.92
CA GLN A 2 13.33 -26.85 75.62
C GLN A 2 14.58 -26.60 74.74
N ARG A 3 15.55 -27.54 74.71
CA ARG A 3 15.67 -28.69 73.76
C ARG A 3 15.99 -28.24 72.33
N SER A 4 16.93 -28.78 71.54
CA SER A 4 17.85 -29.92 71.65
C SER A 4 18.80 -29.88 70.43
N GLN A 5 20.10 -29.95 70.69
CA GLN A 5 21.07 -30.93 70.19
C GLN A 5 21.16 -31.39 68.71
N ARG A 6 22.44 -31.37 68.25
CA ARG A 6 23.23 -32.45 67.60
C ARG A 6 22.97 -32.71 66.09
N VAL A 7 23.90 -33.16 65.24
CA VAL A 7 25.33 -33.57 65.30
C VAL A 7 25.81 -33.67 63.84
N ARG A 8 27.01 -33.19 63.52
CA ARG A 8 27.75 -33.58 62.30
C ARG A 8 28.81 -34.64 62.68
N ARG A 9 28.51 -35.92 62.41
CA ARG A 9 29.49 -37.00 62.22
C ARG A 9 30.12 -36.79 60.82
N GLY A 10 31.38 -37.04 60.48
CA GLY A 10 32.46 -37.77 61.12
C GLY A 10 33.24 -38.56 60.05
N LYS A 11 34.52 -38.21 59.84
CA LYS A 11 35.70 -39.05 59.47
C LYS A 11 35.85 -39.72 58.08
N LYS A 12 37.01 -39.38 57.47
CA LYS A 12 38.15 -40.21 56.97
C LYS A 12 37.90 -41.37 55.96
N LYS A 13 38.64 -41.37 54.84
CA LYS A 13 39.90 -42.14 54.61
C LYS A 13 40.33 -42.10 53.11
N ARG A 14 41.62 -41.85 52.85
CA ARG A 14 42.41 -42.34 51.67
C ARG A 14 42.83 -43.81 51.93
N PRO A 15 43.47 -44.63 51.05
CA PRO A 15 44.16 -44.34 49.76
C PRO A 15 44.05 -45.46 48.66
N GLN A 16 44.91 -45.33 47.62
CA GLN A 16 45.63 -46.36 46.84
C GLN A 16 45.29 -46.66 45.36
N ARG A 17 46.39 -46.73 44.59
CA ARG A 17 46.60 -47.01 43.15
C ARG A 17 46.21 -48.44 42.77
N ARG A 18 45.79 -48.63 41.51
CA ARG A 18 46.24 -49.68 40.56
C ARG A 18 45.65 -49.33 39.18
N GLN A 19 46.51 -48.97 38.21
CA GLN A 19 46.96 -49.82 37.09
C GLN A 19 45.83 -50.45 36.27
N GLY A 20 45.84 -50.16 34.97
CA GLY A 20 45.31 -51.08 33.97
C GLY A 20 44.30 -50.51 33.00
N ASN A 21 44.78 -50.32 31.77
CA ASN A 21 44.15 -50.80 30.55
C ASN A 21 43.46 -49.79 29.62
N SER A 22 43.85 -49.98 28.37
CA SER A 22 43.50 -49.32 27.13
C SER A 22 42.01 -49.32 26.80
N GLY A 23 41.59 -48.32 26.03
CA GLY A 23 40.54 -48.51 25.03
C GLY A 23 39.41 -47.49 25.05
N GLN A 24 39.33 -46.77 23.92
CA GLN A 24 38.09 -46.38 23.24
C GLN A 24 37.25 -45.21 23.81
N GLY A 25 37.00 -44.24 22.91
CA GLY A 25 35.68 -43.61 22.80
C GLY A 25 35.51 -42.25 23.46
N ARG A 26 35.81 -41.17 22.73
CA ARG A 26 35.30 -39.82 23.01
C ARG A 26 33.76 -39.84 23.00
N PRO A 27 33.03 -39.44 24.06
CA PRO A 27 31.59 -39.27 23.98
C PRO A 27 31.29 -37.94 23.27
N ARG A 28 30.89 -38.02 21.99
CA ARG A 28 30.34 -36.90 21.24
C ARG A 28 29.06 -36.42 21.95
N ARG A 29 29.12 -35.21 22.52
CA ARG A 29 27.94 -34.43 22.93
C ARG A 29 26.96 -34.36 21.74
N ARG A 30 25.92 -35.19 21.76
CA ARG A 30 24.73 -35.04 20.90
C ARG A 30 24.01 -33.76 21.31
N ARG A 31 24.47 -32.61 20.78
CA ARG A 31 23.63 -31.42 20.68
C ARG A 31 22.48 -31.80 19.77
N ARG A 32 21.31 -32.07 20.36
CA ARG A 32 20.02 -32.10 19.69
C ARG A 32 19.78 -30.71 19.06
N ARG A 33 20.36 -30.45 17.89
CA ARG A 33 19.85 -29.44 16.98
C ARG A 33 18.54 -29.99 16.43
N ARG A 34 17.45 -29.78 17.18
CA ARG A 34 16.10 -29.82 16.63
C ARG A 34 16.13 -28.85 15.46
N GLY A 35 16.11 -29.41 14.25
CA GLY A 35 15.93 -28.63 13.04
C GLY A 35 14.65 -27.83 13.20
N ARG A 36 14.77 -26.55 13.51
CA ARG A 36 13.78 -25.57 13.13
C ARG A 36 13.75 -25.64 11.61
N ARG A 37 12.87 -26.50 11.08
CA ARG A 37 12.32 -26.34 9.75
C ARG A 37 11.83 -24.89 9.73
N ARG A 38 12.61 -23.99 9.14
CA ARG A 38 12.13 -22.67 8.75
C ARG A 38 10.93 -22.97 7.87
N ARG A 39 9.73 -22.89 8.46
CA ARG A 39 8.49 -22.77 7.69
C ARG A 39 8.73 -21.54 6.84
N LYS A 40 9.05 -21.75 5.56
CA LYS A 40 9.00 -20.68 4.57
C LYS A 40 7.61 -20.01 4.74
N PRO A 41 7.52 -18.68 4.78
CA PRO A 41 6.22 -18.02 4.84
C PRO A 41 5.37 -18.53 3.68
N ARG A 42 4.25 -19.15 4.03
CA ARG A 42 3.27 -19.67 3.07
C ARG A 42 2.41 -18.48 2.67
N GLY A 43 2.90 -17.66 1.75
CA GLY A 43 2.23 -16.40 1.42
C GLY A 43 3.01 -15.52 0.47
N GLN A 44 3.49 -16.09 -0.64
CA GLN A 44 3.98 -15.33 -1.79
C GLN A 44 3.91 -16.29 -2.99
N SER A 45 2.69 -16.61 -3.40
CA SER A 45 2.47 -17.11 -4.75
C SER A 45 2.86 -15.97 -5.67
N GLN A 46 4.10 -15.98 -6.16
CA GLN A 46 4.62 -15.00 -7.09
C GLN A 46 3.66 -14.91 -8.28
N HIS A 47 3.03 -13.76 -8.45
CA HIS A 47 2.39 -13.36 -9.71
C HIS A 47 3.52 -13.16 -10.73
N HIS A 48 4.12 -14.26 -11.18
CA HIS A 48 5.23 -14.22 -12.12
C HIS A 48 4.65 -14.22 -13.54
N TYR A 49 4.33 -13.02 -14.03
CA TYR A 49 4.14 -12.79 -15.45
C TYR A 49 5.52 -12.51 -16.04
N SER A 50 5.92 -13.20 -17.11
CA SER A 50 7.16 -12.83 -17.79
C SER A 50 6.96 -11.55 -18.59
N GLU A 51 7.99 -10.72 -18.68
CA GLU A 51 7.93 -9.48 -19.47
C GLU A 51 7.72 -9.77 -20.97
N GLU A 52 8.26 -10.89 -21.46
CA GLU A 52 8.10 -11.33 -22.85
C GLU A 52 6.65 -11.70 -23.16
N GLU A 53 5.97 -12.45 -22.28
CA GLU A 53 4.55 -12.81 -22.44
C GLU A 53 3.62 -11.58 -22.40
N LEU A 54 3.94 -10.56 -21.59
CA LEU A 54 3.16 -9.34 -21.53
C LEU A 54 3.38 -8.48 -22.79
N LYS A 55 4.63 -8.35 -23.25
CA LYS A 55 4.96 -7.62 -24.47
C LYS A 55 4.34 -8.25 -25.71
N ALA A 56 4.31 -9.58 -25.79
CA ALA A 56 3.70 -10.29 -26.91
C ALA A 56 2.17 -10.06 -27.05
N GLN A 57 1.52 -9.52 -26.02
CA GLN A 57 0.09 -9.18 -26.05
C GLN A 57 -0.19 -7.74 -26.51
N LEU A 58 0.86 -6.95 -26.71
CA LEU A 58 0.77 -5.53 -27.02
C LEU A 58 1.06 -5.28 -28.51
N PRO A 59 0.42 -4.27 -29.12
CA PRO A 59 0.86 -3.75 -30.41
C PRO A 59 2.31 -3.24 -30.35
N ASP A 60 3.03 -3.36 -31.48
CA ASP A 60 4.39 -2.82 -31.61
C ASP A 60 4.41 -1.29 -31.86
N ASP A 61 3.32 -0.75 -32.40
CA ASP A 61 3.19 0.65 -32.79
C ASP A 61 2.79 1.54 -31.59
N PRO A 62 3.56 2.61 -31.27
CA PRO A 62 3.23 3.53 -30.17
C PRO A 62 1.87 4.21 -30.31
N GLU A 63 1.40 4.50 -31.53
CA GLU A 63 0.09 5.13 -31.72
C GLU A 63 -1.06 4.17 -31.33
N GLN A 64 -0.90 2.89 -31.63
CA GLN A 64 -1.87 1.85 -31.26
C GLN A 64 -1.85 1.59 -29.76
N LEU A 65 -0.67 1.64 -29.11
CA LEU A 65 -0.55 1.52 -27.66
C LEU A 65 -1.33 2.62 -26.92
N GLU A 66 -1.23 3.87 -27.39
CA GLU A 66 -1.99 4.98 -26.81
C GLU A 66 -3.50 4.79 -27.07
N ALA A 67 -3.89 4.39 -28.28
CA ALA A 67 -5.29 4.17 -28.64
C ALA A 67 -5.97 3.04 -27.85
N GLU A 68 -5.23 1.97 -27.51
CA GLU A 68 -5.74 0.86 -26.69
C GLU A 68 -5.68 1.14 -25.17
N SER A 69 -4.97 2.18 -24.75
CA SER A 69 -4.83 2.53 -23.35
C SER A 69 -6.12 3.11 -22.79
N ARG A 70 -6.51 2.64 -21.60
CA ARG A 70 -7.75 3.06 -20.93
C ARG A 70 -7.53 3.41 -19.47
N PRO A 71 -8.39 4.24 -18.86
CA PRO A 71 -8.36 4.48 -17.41
C PRO A 71 -8.53 3.17 -16.63
N LEU A 72 -7.64 2.92 -15.66
CA LEU A 72 -7.61 1.67 -14.89
C LEU A 72 -8.09 1.86 -13.45
N GLY A 73 -7.81 3.02 -12.85
CA GLY A 73 -8.14 3.35 -11.47
C GLY A 73 -6.91 3.78 -10.65
N ILE A 74 -7.01 3.63 -9.33
CA ILE A 74 -6.00 4.14 -8.38
C ILE A 74 -5.11 3.01 -7.86
N LEU A 75 -3.79 3.19 -7.95
CA LEU A 75 -2.81 2.25 -7.46
C LEU A 75 -2.76 2.21 -5.92
N GLU A 76 -2.78 1.01 -5.37
CA GLU A 76 -2.39 0.70 -4.01
C GLU A 76 -1.13 -0.16 -4.00
N VAL A 77 -0.02 0.40 -3.50
CA VAL A 77 1.26 -0.30 -3.35
C VAL A 77 1.28 -1.03 -2.01
N LEU A 78 1.55 -2.33 -2.04
CA LEU A 78 1.69 -3.17 -0.85
C LEU A 78 3.13 -3.14 -0.33
N GLY A 79 3.33 -3.49 0.94
CA GLY A 79 4.66 -3.55 1.57
C GLY A 79 5.64 -4.54 0.91
N SER A 80 5.18 -5.45 0.07
CA SER A 80 6.03 -6.33 -0.76
C SER A 80 6.64 -5.63 -1.97
N GLY A 81 6.25 -4.38 -2.28
CA GLY A 81 6.68 -3.61 -3.45
C GLY A 81 5.87 -3.88 -4.71
N SER A 82 4.93 -4.82 -4.69
CA SER A 82 3.90 -5.00 -5.74
C SER A 82 2.61 -4.26 -5.34
N GLY A 83 1.68 -4.05 -6.28
CA GLY A 83 0.44 -3.33 -5.99
C GLY A 83 -0.76 -3.85 -6.75
N PHE A 84 -1.92 -3.27 -6.44
CA PHE A 84 -3.17 -3.47 -7.15
C PHE A 84 -3.79 -2.14 -7.54
N VAL A 85 -4.32 -2.03 -8.75
CA VAL A 85 -5.15 -0.90 -9.14
C VAL A 85 -6.57 -1.15 -8.68
N ARG A 86 -7.08 -0.26 -7.82
CA ARG A 86 -8.44 -0.26 -7.29
C ARG A 86 -9.36 0.54 -8.20
N ARG A 87 -10.50 -0.03 -8.53
CA ARG A 87 -11.46 0.55 -9.47
C ARG A 87 -12.42 1.53 -8.80
N ARG A 88 -12.82 2.57 -9.53
CA ARG A 88 -13.80 3.56 -9.07
C ARG A 88 -15.18 2.95 -8.91
N GLU A 89 -15.56 2.03 -9.79
CA GLU A 89 -16.86 1.36 -9.80
C GLU A 89 -17.06 0.49 -8.54
N SER A 90 -15.97 0.00 -7.96
CA SER A 90 -15.96 -0.78 -6.71
C SER A 90 -15.70 0.08 -5.46
N GLY A 91 -15.77 1.41 -5.59
CA GLY A 91 -15.54 2.34 -4.49
C GLY A 91 -14.12 2.28 -3.92
N TYR A 92 -13.13 1.89 -4.74
CA TYR A 92 -11.73 1.70 -4.33
C TYR A 92 -11.50 0.64 -3.26
N THR A 93 -12.46 -0.27 -3.09
CA THR A 93 -12.31 -1.41 -2.17
C THR A 93 -11.62 -2.59 -2.87
N PRO A 94 -10.93 -3.48 -2.11
CA PRO A 94 -10.32 -4.65 -2.70
C PRO A 94 -11.33 -5.56 -3.40
N GLY A 95 -11.12 -5.78 -4.70
CA GLY A 95 -11.96 -6.62 -5.54
C GLY A 95 -11.16 -7.72 -6.25
N ASN A 96 -11.86 -8.78 -6.69
CA ASN A 96 -11.25 -9.86 -7.47
C ASN A 96 -10.81 -9.41 -8.88
N ASP A 97 -11.43 -8.34 -9.38
CA ASP A 97 -11.17 -7.77 -10.70
C ASP A 97 -10.07 -6.70 -10.70
N ASP A 98 -9.41 -6.47 -9.56
CA ASP A 98 -8.33 -5.51 -9.46
C ASP A 98 -7.14 -5.91 -10.34
N ILE A 99 -6.43 -4.92 -10.86
CA ILE A 99 -5.34 -5.12 -11.80
C ILE A 99 -4.04 -5.24 -11.00
N TYR A 100 -3.32 -6.34 -11.19
CA TYR A 100 -2.04 -6.56 -10.55
C TYR A 100 -0.94 -5.72 -11.20
N VAL A 101 -0.17 -4.98 -10.38
CA VAL A 101 0.99 -4.22 -10.82
C VAL A 101 2.27 -4.82 -10.24
N GLY A 102 3.16 -5.24 -11.13
CA GLY A 102 4.44 -5.83 -10.76
C GLY A 102 5.39 -4.82 -10.12
N SER A 103 6.23 -5.29 -9.20
CA SER A 103 7.19 -4.43 -8.48
C SER A 103 8.19 -3.75 -9.39
N ARG A 104 8.58 -4.38 -10.50
CA ARG A 104 9.47 -3.79 -11.50
C ARG A 104 8.85 -2.55 -12.15
N ILE A 105 7.56 -2.58 -12.47
CA ILE A 105 6.84 -1.43 -13.05
C ILE A 105 6.78 -0.29 -12.04
N ILE A 106 6.40 -0.61 -10.79
CA ILE A 106 6.33 0.37 -9.70
C ILE A 106 7.69 1.05 -9.49
N GLN A 107 8.77 0.28 -9.44
CA GLN A 107 10.12 0.82 -9.26
C GLN A 107 10.60 1.61 -10.48
N ARG A 108 10.34 1.12 -11.70
CA ARG A 108 10.77 1.76 -12.95
C ARG A 108 10.17 3.15 -13.13
N PHE A 109 8.88 3.31 -12.86
CA PHE A 109 8.16 4.58 -13.03
C PHE A 109 8.00 5.38 -11.73
N GLY A 110 8.57 4.91 -10.62
CA GLY A 110 8.47 5.62 -9.33
C GLY A 110 7.03 5.77 -8.83
N LEU A 111 6.20 4.75 -9.07
CA LEU A 111 4.78 4.77 -8.72
C LEU A 111 4.58 4.70 -7.21
N ARG A 112 3.52 5.36 -6.73
CA ARG A 112 3.16 5.48 -5.32
C ARG A 112 1.67 5.16 -5.13
N THR A 113 1.30 4.78 -3.91
CA THR A 113 -0.11 4.63 -3.56
C THR A 113 -0.83 5.96 -3.78
N GLY A 114 -1.96 5.93 -4.50
CA GLY A 114 -2.73 7.11 -4.87
C GLY A 114 -2.57 7.53 -6.34
N ASP A 115 -1.64 6.92 -7.09
CA ASP A 115 -1.49 7.21 -8.52
C ASP A 115 -2.68 6.70 -9.35
N GLU A 116 -3.25 7.57 -10.17
CA GLU A 116 -4.20 7.19 -11.20
C GLU A 116 -3.47 6.69 -12.44
N LEU A 117 -3.77 5.45 -12.85
CA LEU A 117 -3.07 4.79 -13.95
C LEU A 117 -3.97 4.67 -15.18
N VAL A 118 -3.38 4.93 -16.35
CA VAL A 118 -3.97 4.69 -17.67
C VAL A 118 -3.04 3.75 -18.43
N GLY A 119 -3.60 2.70 -19.05
CA GLY A 119 -2.78 1.75 -19.81
C GLY A 119 -3.55 0.52 -20.28
N ILE A 120 -2.80 -0.53 -20.62
CA ILE A 120 -3.32 -1.77 -21.19
C ILE A 120 -3.23 -2.89 -20.15
N VAL A 121 -4.34 -3.60 -19.98
CA VAL A 121 -4.47 -4.73 -19.07
C VAL A 121 -4.19 -6.02 -19.84
N GLY A 122 -3.22 -6.79 -19.37
CA GLY A 122 -2.90 -8.09 -19.94
C GLY A 122 -3.93 -9.16 -19.59
N ARG A 123 -3.86 -10.29 -20.29
CA ARG A 123 -4.70 -11.45 -20.03
C ARG A 123 -4.26 -12.15 -18.76
N SER A 124 -5.24 -12.54 -17.93
CA SER A 124 -4.94 -13.32 -16.74
C SER A 124 -4.46 -14.73 -17.12
N ALA A 125 -3.37 -15.18 -16.50
CA ALA A 125 -2.78 -16.49 -16.81
C ALA A 125 -3.66 -17.67 -16.37
N ARG A 126 -4.55 -17.47 -15.39
CA ARG A 126 -5.45 -18.52 -14.88
C ARG A 126 -6.77 -17.91 -14.40
N PRO A 127 -7.90 -18.65 -14.48
CA PRO A 127 -9.16 -18.23 -13.88
C PRO A 127 -9.00 -17.91 -12.39
N GLY A 128 -9.59 -16.81 -11.92
CA GLY A 128 -9.54 -16.37 -10.52
C GLY A 128 -8.25 -15.63 -10.11
N LYS A 129 -7.32 -15.37 -11.03
CA LYS A 129 -6.18 -14.47 -10.78
C LYS A 129 -6.48 -13.08 -11.34
N SER A 130 -6.07 -12.06 -10.60
CA SER A 130 -6.04 -10.68 -11.06
C SER A 130 -5.23 -10.52 -12.35
N PRO A 131 -5.78 -9.86 -13.38
CA PRO A 131 -5.07 -9.59 -14.61
C PRO A 131 -3.87 -8.65 -14.36
N PRO A 132 -2.74 -8.81 -15.05
CA PRO A 132 -1.58 -7.94 -14.91
C PRO A 132 -1.73 -6.62 -15.67
N LEU A 133 -1.05 -5.58 -15.21
CA LEU A 133 -0.75 -4.41 -16.03
C LEU A 133 0.30 -4.81 -17.09
N ALA A 134 -0.06 -4.71 -18.37
CA ALA A 134 0.82 -5.05 -19.49
C ALA A 134 1.59 -3.81 -19.99
N HIS A 135 0.90 -2.68 -20.14
CA HIS A 135 1.48 -1.42 -20.56
C HIS A 135 0.97 -0.28 -19.67
N LEU A 136 1.84 0.68 -19.37
CA LEU A 136 1.50 1.90 -18.64
C LEU A 136 1.76 3.09 -19.58
N ALA A 137 0.71 3.82 -19.93
CA ALA A 137 0.78 4.98 -20.82
C ALA A 137 0.90 6.28 -20.02
N ARG A 138 -0.01 6.50 -19.05
CA ARG A 138 -0.08 7.74 -18.27
C ARG A 138 -0.26 7.50 -16.78
N VAL A 139 0.23 8.45 -16.00
CA VAL A 139 0.11 8.53 -14.54
C VAL A 139 -0.37 9.94 -14.19
N ASN A 140 -1.50 10.06 -13.49
CA ASN A 140 -2.12 11.36 -13.11
C ASN A 140 -2.18 12.34 -14.29
N ASP A 141 -2.72 11.91 -15.43
CA ASP A 141 -2.81 12.68 -16.69
C ASP A 141 -1.48 13.06 -17.38
N HIS A 142 -0.33 12.65 -16.86
CA HIS A 142 0.98 12.88 -17.49
C HIS A 142 1.56 11.60 -18.09
N PRO A 143 2.45 11.68 -19.10
CA PRO A 143 3.19 10.51 -19.58
C PRO A 143 3.90 9.78 -18.43
N ALA A 144 3.90 8.44 -18.48
CA ALA A 144 4.40 7.61 -17.38
C ALA A 144 5.86 7.92 -16.99
N GLU A 145 6.69 8.32 -17.95
CA GLU A 145 8.09 8.68 -17.76
C GLU A 145 8.26 9.89 -16.82
N GLU A 146 7.30 10.80 -16.80
CA GLU A 146 7.36 12.02 -15.99
C GLU A 146 7.10 11.76 -14.51
N ALA A 147 6.45 10.65 -14.17
CA ALA A 147 6.06 10.31 -12.80
C ALA A 147 7.28 10.19 -11.86
N THR A 148 8.46 9.89 -12.38
CA THR A 148 9.69 9.80 -11.58
C THR A 148 10.23 11.18 -11.16
N ARG A 149 9.94 12.24 -11.93
CA ARG A 149 10.48 13.59 -11.72
C ARG A 149 9.64 14.44 -10.77
N ARG A 150 8.43 14.00 -10.44
CA ARG A 150 7.53 14.77 -9.57
C ARG A 150 8.07 14.86 -8.13
N PRO A 151 7.93 16.03 -7.48
CA PRO A 151 8.36 16.20 -6.10
C PRO A 151 7.54 15.33 -5.15
N ASP A 152 8.13 14.98 -4.01
CA ASP A 152 7.37 14.34 -2.94
C ASP A 152 6.49 15.37 -2.22
N PHE A 153 5.20 15.04 -2.06
CA PHE A 153 4.24 15.92 -1.40
C PHE A 153 4.69 16.32 0.00
N GLN A 154 5.35 15.41 0.74
CA GLN A 154 5.86 15.69 2.09
C GLN A 154 7.03 16.68 2.11
N GLN A 155 7.71 16.89 0.98
CA GLN A 155 8.83 17.82 0.86
C GLN A 155 8.38 19.21 0.38
N LEU A 156 7.12 19.36 -0.02
CA LEU A 156 6.59 20.65 -0.42
C LEU A 156 6.48 21.57 0.80
N SER A 157 6.89 22.82 0.61
CA SER A 157 6.73 23.84 1.65
C SER A 157 5.25 24.20 1.80
N ALA A 158 4.75 24.18 3.02
CA ALA A 158 3.42 24.68 3.31
C ALA A 158 3.43 26.20 3.18
N VAL A 159 2.62 26.72 2.25
CA VAL A 159 2.42 28.16 2.05
C VAL A 159 0.97 28.53 2.34
N HIS A 160 0.74 29.78 2.70
CA HIS A 160 -0.62 30.30 2.81
C HIS A 160 -1.26 30.43 1.42
N PRO A 161 -2.59 30.36 1.30
CA PRO A 161 -3.25 30.54 0.02
C PRO A 161 -3.06 31.97 -0.51
N ASP A 162 -2.49 32.08 -1.71
CA ASP A 162 -2.37 33.35 -2.43
C ASP A 162 -3.53 33.58 -3.42
N ASP A 163 -4.17 32.48 -3.84
CA ASP A 163 -5.30 32.49 -4.77
C ASP A 163 -6.63 32.20 -4.05
N GLN A 164 -7.60 33.10 -4.20
CA GLN A 164 -8.98 32.87 -3.77
C GLN A 164 -9.70 31.91 -4.73
N LEU A 165 -10.42 30.95 -4.15
CA LEU A 165 -11.42 30.13 -4.83
C LEU A 165 -12.77 30.86 -4.76
N VAL A 166 -13.16 31.51 -5.86
CA VAL A 166 -14.45 32.19 -5.97
C VAL A 166 -15.55 31.13 -6.16
N LEU A 167 -16.52 31.11 -5.25
CA LEU A 167 -17.63 30.16 -5.25
C LEU A 167 -18.86 30.70 -5.99
N GLU A 168 -19.03 32.02 -6.04
CA GLU A 168 -20.10 32.66 -6.79
C GLU A 168 -19.98 32.31 -8.28
N CYS A 169 -21.03 31.66 -8.80
CA CYS A 169 -21.06 31.16 -10.18
C CYS A 169 -22.43 31.37 -10.84
N GLY A 170 -23.19 32.37 -10.37
CA GLY A 170 -24.46 32.76 -10.98
C GLY A 170 -25.52 31.65 -11.03
N ARG A 171 -25.46 30.67 -10.10
CA ARG A 171 -26.45 29.59 -10.05
C ARG A 171 -27.82 30.13 -9.67
N GLU A 172 -28.85 29.53 -10.24
CA GLU A 172 -30.23 29.76 -9.87
C GLU A 172 -30.81 28.50 -9.20
N PHE A 173 -31.57 28.68 -8.13
CA PHE A 173 -32.32 27.63 -7.47
C PHE A 173 -33.80 28.02 -7.47
N LEU A 174 -34.65 27.17 -8.05
CA LEU A 174 -36.09 27.43 -8.24
C LEU A 174 -36.38 28.76 -8.97
N GLY A 175 -35.55 29.12 -9.95
CA GLY A 175 -35.70 30.34 -10.74
C GLY A 175 -35.35 31.63 -9.99
N GLN A 176 -34.63 31.53 -8.88
CA GLN A 176 -34.10 32.66 -8.11
C GLN A 176 -32.57 32.55 -7.99
N PRO A 177 -31.83 33.68 -7.93
CA PRO A 177 -30.38 33.64 -7.73
C PRO A 177 -30.02 32.95 -6.40
N GLU A 178 -29.07 32.03 -6.44
CA GLU A 178 -28.55 31.35 -5.26
C GLU A 178 -27.48 32.21 -4.57
N TYR A 179 -27.81 32.75 -3.40
CA TYR A 179 -26.92 33.67 -2.67
C TYR A 179 -25.91 32.98 -1.74
N THR A 180 -26.05 31.67 -1.48
CA THR A 180 -25.22 30.94 -0.50
C THR A 180 -23.72 31.11 -0.78
N ASN A 181 -23.29 30.86 -2.03
CA ASN A 181 -21.88 30.97 -2.41
C ASN A 181 -21.36 32.40 -2.31
N ARG A 182 -22.19 33.39 -2.69
CA ARG A 182 -21.84 34.81 -2.59
C ARG A 182 -21.66 35.25 -1.14
N VAL A 183 -22.52 34.80 -0.23
CA VAL A 183 -22.35 35.08 1.20
C VAL A 183 -21.07 34.44 1.74
N ILE A 184 -20.74 33.22 1.30
CA ILE A 184 -19.48 32.57 1.69
C ILE A 184 -18.28 33.37 1.18
N ASP A 185 -18.27 33.80 -0.09
CA ASP A 185 -17.17 34.57 -0.66
C ASP A 185 -16.93 35.91 0.05
N LEU A 186 -17.99 36.55 0.54
CA LEU A 186 -17.92 37.83 1.27
C LEU A 186 -17.46 37.69 2.72
N ILE A 187 -17.93 36.66 3.44
CA ILE A 187 -17.73 36.54 4.89
C ILE A 187 -16.57 35.59 5.23
N CYS A 188 -16.41 34.53 4.45
CA CYS A 188 -15.46 33.44 4.69
C CYS A 188 -14.73 33.08 3.38
N PRO A 189 -13.91 33.98 2.81
CA PRO A 189 -13.21 33.72 1.55
C PRO A 189 -12.34 32.46 1.66
N MET A 190 -12.51 31.56 0.70
CA MET A 190 -11.81 30.28 0.65
C MET A 190 -10.62 30.39 -0.32
N GLY A 191 -9.42 30.00 0.12
CA GLY A 191 -8.23 29.96 -0.74
C GLY A 191 -7.87 28.54 -1.21
N LYS A 192 -7.07 28.43 -2.28
CA LYS A 192 -6.52 27.12 -2.71
C LYS A 192 -5.63 26.54 -1.62
N GLY A 193 -5.91 25.30 -1.21
CA GLY A 193 -5.20 24.64 -0.10
C GLY A 193 -5.71 25.02 1.30
N GLN A 194 -6.78 25.82 1.41
CA GLN A 194 -7.39 26.17 2.69
C GLN A 194 -7.99 24.94 3.39
N ARG A 195 -7.81 24.87 4.71
CA ARG A 195 -8.42 23.83 5.56
C ARG A 195 -9.54 24.46 6.39
N ALA A 196 -10.78 24.36 5.91
CA ALA A 196 -11.95 24.93 6.57
C ALA A 196 -12.84 23.85 7.21
N MET A 197 -13.65 24.24 8.19
CA MET A 197 -14.63 23.37 8.85
C MET A 197 -16.00 24.04 8.83
N ILE A 198 -17.00 23.35 8.27
CA ILE A 198 -18.40 23.81 8.31
C ILE A 198 -19.05 23.24 9.57
N VAL A 199 -19.34 24.13 10.52
CA VAL A 199 -20.02 23.79 11.77
C VAL A 199 -21.51 24.08 11.61
N ALA A 200 -22.35 23.07 11.78
CA ALA A 200 -23.80 23.20 11.68
C ALA A 200 -24.48 22.32 12.74
N PRO A 201 -25.47 22.83 13.50
CA PRO A 201 -26.27 22.02 14.39
C PRO A 201 -27.15 21.03 13.60
N ALA A 202 -27.65 19.99 14.27
CA ALA A 202 -28.53 19.00 13.63
C ALA A 202 -29.76 19.70 13.01
N LYS A 203 -30.10 19.36 11.77
CA LYS A 203 -31.18 19.93 10.93
C LYS A 203 -30.93 21.33 10.31
N ALA A 204 -29.73 21.90 10.39
CA ALA A 204 -29.42 23.21 9.78
C ALA A 204 -29.09 23.16 8.27
N GLY A 205 -29.69 22.25 7.50
CA GLY A 205 -29.58 22.27 6.02
C GLY A 205 -28.26 21.78 5.41
N LYS A 206 -27.41 21.04 6.15
CA LYS A 206 -26.12 20.51 5.63
C LYS A 206 -26.26 19.69 4.33
N LYS A 207 -27.43 19.12 4.06
CA LYS A 207 -27.70 18.30 2.87
C LYS A 207 -28.21 19.10 1.67
N ASP A 208 -28.76 20.30 1.90
CA ASP A 208 -29.43 21.06 0.84
C ASP A 208 -28.41 21.65 -0.15
N GLY A 209 -27.13 21.75 0.23
CA GLY A 209 -26.04 22.19 -0.64
C GLY A 209 -25.29 21.10 -1.40
N THR A 210 -25.70 19.81 -1.34
CA THR A 210 -24.91 18.70 -1.93
C THR A 210 -25.67 17.78 -2.89
N THR A 211 -26.95 18.04 -3.19
CA THR A 211 -27.72 17.19 -4.12
C THR A 211 -28.43 18.01 -5.18
N GLY A 212 -27.79 18.08 -6.35
CA GLY A 212 -28.35 18.55 -7.60
C GLY A 212 -27.75 17.75 -8.76
N SER A 213 -28.17 16.48 -8.90
CA SER A 213 -28.12 15.73 -10.17
C SER A 213 -28.93 14.44 -10.00
N GLY A 214 -30.14 14.45 -10.56
CA GLY A 214 -30.80 13.25 -11.08
C GLY A 214 -30.35 12.98 -12.50
#